data_AF-A0A7X9INQ1-F1
#
_entry.id   AF-A0A7X9INQ1-F1
#
_cell.length_a   1.000
_cell.length_b   1.000
_cell.length_c   1.000
_cell.angle_alpha   90.00
_cell.angle_beta   90.00
_cell.angle_gamma   90.00
#
_symmetry.space_group_name_H-M   'P 1'
#
loop_
_entity.id
_entity.type
_entity.pdbx_description
1 polymer ?
#
loop_
_entity_poly.entity_id
_entity_poly.type
_entity_poly.pdbx_seq_one_letter_code
_entity_poly.pdbx_strand_id
1 'polypeptide(L)' 'MSRQDIKVTFGEGFEVKAECRRGWTITTDQPVPAGGRDSAPTPFELFLSSLATCAGFYVLAFLRQ' A
#
# COMPACT_ATOMS: atom_id res chain seq x y z
N MET A 1 -8.63 15.68 18.55
CA MET A 1 -7.66 14.88 17.78
C MET A 1 -8.29 13.51 17.52
N SER A 2 -8.88 13.28 16.34
CA SER A 2 -9.40 11.95 16.00
C SER A 2 -8.22 10.99 15.83
N ARG A 3 -8.18 9.89 16.58
CA ARG A 3 -7.15 8.84 16.49
C ARG A 3 -6.84 8.49 15.03
N GLN A 4 -5.57 8.58 14.67
CA GLN A 4 -5.03 8.35 13.32
C GLN A 4 -4.60 6.89 13.17
N ASP A 5 -5.46 5.96 13.55
CA ASP A 5 -5.03 4.57 13.66
C ASP A 5 -5.26 3.89 12.31
N ILE A 6 -4.18 3.34 11.72
CA ILE A 6 -4.30 2.41 10.59
C ILE A 6 -4.65 1.05 11.18
N LYS A 7 -5.79 0.50 10.78
CA LYS A 7 -6.18 -0.84 11.21
C LYS A 7 -5.62 -1.86 10.23
N VAL A 8 -4.83 -2.79 10.77
CA VAL A 8 -4.22 -3.89 10.00
C VAL A 8 -4.98 -5.18 10.27
N THR A 9 -5.28 -5.93 9.22
CA THR A 9 -5.91 -7.25 9.29
C THR A 9 -5.16 -8.24 8.40
N PHE A 10 -5.29 -9.52 8.71
CA PHE A 10 -4.61 -10.61 8.00
C PHE A 10 -5.64 -11.42 7.22
N GLY A 11 -5.32 -11.69 5.95
CA GLY A 11 -6.14 -12.50 5.07
C GLY A 11 -5.68 -13.95 5.02
N GLU A 12 -5.95 -14.61 3.91
CA GLU A 12 -5.46 -15.96 3.64
C GLU A 12 -4.00 -15.92 3.16
N GLY A 13 -3.20 -16.92 3.56
CA GLY A 13 -1.77 -16.95 3.22
C GLY A 13 -0.99 -15.85 3.91
N PHE A 14 -0.16 -15.12 3.16
CA PHE A 14 0.61 -13.96 3.66
C PHE A 14 0.01 -12.62 3.23
N GLU A 15 -1.30 -12.60 2.98
CA GLU A 15 -2.04 -11.38 2.70
C GLU A 15 -2.18 -10.50 3.95
N VAL A 16 -1.84 -9.22 3.80
CA VAL A 16 -2.01 -8.17 4.81
C VAL A 16 -2.83 -7.02 4.23
N LYS A 17 -3.84 -6.59 4.98
CA LYS A 17 -4.76 -5.50 4.61
C LYS A 17 -4.64 -4.34 5.58
N ALA A 18 -4.51 -3.12 5.05
CA ALA A 18 -4.50 -1.88 5.81
C ALA A 18 -5.72 -1.02 5.46
N GLU A 19 -6.60 -0.81 6.44
CA GLU A 19 -7.73 0.11 6.36
C GLU A 19 -7.26 1.55 6.63
N CYS A 20 -7.35 2.40 5.61
CA CYS A 20 -6.94 3.80 5.63
C CYS A 20 -8.10 4.73 6.00
N ARG A 21 -7.76 5.97 6.40
CA ARG A 21 -8.70 7.00 6.93
C ARG A 21 -10.00 7.22 6.13
N ARG A 22 -9.97 7.07 4.81
CA ARG A 22 -11.13 7.33 3.92
C ARG A 22 -11.92 6.07 3.56
N GLY A 23 -11.73 4.97 4.30
CA GLY A 23 -12.34 3.68 4.00
C GLY A 23 -11.64 2.92 2.86
N TRP A 24 -10.48 3.41 2.39
CA TRP A 24 -9.67 2.66 1.42
C TRP A 24 -9.01 1.48 2.11
N THR A 25 -8.98 0.33 1.44
CA THR A 25 -8.22 -0.83 1.90
C THR A 25 -7.06 -1.05 0.95
N ILE A 26 -5.85 -1.06 1.48
CA ILE A 26 -4.66 -1.44 0.73
C ILE A 26 -4.35 -2.90 1.07
N THR A 27 -4.22 -3.74 0.05
CA THR A 27 -3.87 -5.15 0.21
C THR A 27 -2.44 -5.35 -0.28
N THR A 28 -1.68 -6.13 0.47
CA THR A 28 -0.34 -6.58 0.11
C THR A 28 -0.25 -8.09 0.32
N ASP A 29 0.60 -8.76 -0.45
CA ASP A 29 0.80 -10.20 -0.37
C ASP A 29 2.27 -10.54 -0.67
N GLN A 30 2.67 -11.77 -0.44
CA GLN A 30 4.00 -12.25 -0.79
C GLN A 30 3.96 -13.07 -2.09
N PRO A 31 5.08 -13.15 -2.83
CA PRO A 31 5.18 -14.05 -3.97
C PRO A 31 5.00 -15.51 -3.55
N VAL A 32 4.58 -16.37 -4.50
CA VAL A 32 4.43 -17.81 -4.26
C VAL A 32 5.70 -18.48 -3.68
N PRO A 33 6.93 -18.18 -4.15
CA PRO A 33 8.14 -18.74 -3.56
C PRO A 33 8.39 -18.35 -2.10
N ALA A 34 7.80 -17.23 -1.64
CA ALA A 34 7.84 -16.79 -0.25
C ALA A 34 6.61 -17.28 0.56
N GLY A 35 5.79 -18.17 -0.02
CA GLY A 35 4.61 -18.79 0.59
C GLY A 35 3.34 -17.94 0.55
N GLY A 36 3.35 -16.81 -0.16
CA GLY A 36 2.15 -16.01 -0.40
C GLY A 36 1.41 -16.48 -1.65
N ARG A 37 0.43 -15.70 -2.11
CA ARG A 37 -0.40 -16.04 -3.27
C ARG A 37 -0.11 -15.18 -4.49
N ASP A 38 0.84 -14.24 -4.39
CA ASP A 38 1.18 -13.27 -5.42
C ASP A 38 -0.07 -12.49 -5.91
N SER A 39 -1.05 -12.29 -5.02
CA SER A 39 -2.37 -11.73 -5.35
C SER A 39 -2.42 -10.20 -5.24
N ALA A 40 -1.39 -9.60 -4.66
CA ALA A 40 -1.20 -8.17 -4.48
C ALA A 40 0.31 -7.85 -4.39
N PRO A 41 0.73 -6.59 -4.60
CA PRO A 41 2.13 -6.20 -4.45
C PRO A 41 2.65 -6.53 -3.06
N THR A 42 3.96 -6.76 -2.95
CA THR A 42 4.60 -6.89 -1.64
C THR A 42 4.51 -5.58 -0.86
N PRO A 43 4.53 -5.63 0.49
CA PRO A 43 4.65 -4.42 1.30
C PRO A 43 5.84 -3.54 0.91
N PHE A 44 6.95 -4.17 0.47
CA PHE A 44 8.14 -3.48 0.02
C PHE A 44 7.93 -2.73 -1.30
N GLU A 45 7.34 -3.37 -2.30
CA GLU A 45 6.99 -2.72 -3.57
C GLU A 45 5.98 -1.60 -3.38
N LEU A 46 4.98 -1.81 -2.52
CA LEU A 46 4.02 -0.76 -2.16
C LEU A 46 4.72 0.43 -1.52
N PHE A 47 5.66 0.20 -0.58
CA PHE A 47 6.40 1.27 0.07
C PHE A 47 7.20 2.10 -0.96
N LEU A 48 7.97 1.46 -1.83
CA LEU A 48 8.71 2.17 -2.88
C LEU A 48 7.78 2.90 -3.86
N SER A 49 6.66 2.28 -4.22
CA SER A 49 5.65 2.90 -5.08
C SER A 49 5.03 4.13 -4.44
N SER A 50 4.80 4.13 -3.12
CA SER A 50 4.32 5.30 -2.39
C SER A 50 5.30 6.47 -2.47
N LEU A 51 6.61 6.21 -2.35
CA LEU A 51 7.64 7.24 -2.50
C LEU A 51 7.68 7.79 -3.93
N ALA A 52 7.66 6.90 -4.93
CA ALA A 52 7.69 7.27 -6.34
C ALA A 52 6.46 8.12 -6.72
N THR A 53 5.28 7.75 -6.25
CA THR A 53 4.04 8.51 -6.52
C THR A 53 3.99 9.85 -5.78
N CYS A 54 4.52 9.94 -4.56
CA CYS A 54 4.71 11.22 -3.87
C CYS A 54 5.62 12.16 -4.67
N ALA A 55 6.76 11.67 -5.17
CA ALA A 55 7.64 12.48 -6.01
C ALA A 55 6.97 12.87 -7.34
N GLY A 56 6.29 11.92 -7.99
CA GLY A 56 5.58 12.13 -9.25
C GLY A 56 4.47 13.19 -9.15
N PHE A 57 3.78 13.28 -8.00
CA PHE A 57 2.80 14.34 -7.74
C PHE A 57 3.43 15.74 -7.89
N TYR A 58 4.60 15.98 -7.30
CA TYR A 58 5.26 17.29 -7.37
C TYR A 58 5.75 17.61 -8.78
N VAL A 59 6.30 16.62 -9.50
CA VAL A 59 6.68 16.77 -10.91
C VAL A 59 5.47 17.15 -11.76
N LEU A 60 4.36 16.43 -11.61
CA LEU A 60 3.12 16.71 -12.34
C LEU A 60 2.56 18.10 -12.01
N ALA A 61 2.60 18.50 -10.73
CA ALA A 61 2.13 19.82 -10.30
C ALA A 61 2.98 20.94 -10.92
N PHE A 62 4.30 20.78 -11.02
CA PHE A 62 5.19 21.73 -11.68
C PHE A 62 4.87 21.88 -13.18
N LEU A 63 4.63 20.77 -13.88
CA LEU A 63 4.32 20.77 -15.32
C LEU A 63 2.96 21.40 -15.67
N ARG A 64 2.06 21.57 -14.69
CA ARG A 64 0.70 22.12 -14.88
C ARG A 64 0.55 23.56 -14.40
N GLN A 65 1.64 24.19 -13.97
CA GLN A 65 1.67 25.64 -13.73
C GLN A 65 1.61 26.40 -15.05
#